data_AF-A0A7R9VE13-F1
#
_entry.id   AF-A0A7R9VE13-F1
#
_cell.length_a   1.000
_cell.length_b   1.000
_cell.length_c   1.000
_cell.angle_alpha   90.00
_cell.angle_beta   90.00
_cell.angle_gamma   90.00
#
_symmetry.space_group_name_H-M   'P 1'
#
loop_
_entity.id
_entity.type
_entity.pdbx_description
1 polymer ?
#
loop_
_entity_poly.entity_id
_entity_poly.type
_entity_poly.pdbx_seq_one_letter_code
_entity_poly.pdbx_strand_id
1 'polypeptide(L)'
;LRQQRSAGAAAAATAAPAGSAEQQLRSLARLCFVRIVGACWLIPCMDLLVRVKLNLIGRHLFLQEKLGKLRGAASAGAGAAASLPPPMSAEAIEAFLDCSFFATTGCRWVLDRVGEGVDTVLEGVCLDADASPRDVFRLIAAMLRETEAAVLRCPLRPRGAPPPA
;
A
#
# COMPACT_ATOMS: atom_id res chain seq x y z
N LEU A 1 -18.79 16.92 -62.23
CA LEU A 1 -18.64 15.81 -63.21
C LEU A 1 -17.16 15.47 -63.32
N ARG A 2 -16.76 14.27 -62.85
CA ARG A 2 -15.40 13.68 -62.96
C ARG A 2 -14.32 14.45 -62.18
N GLN A 3 -13.33 13.90 -61.49
CA GLN A 3 -12.70 12.58 -61.53
C GLN A 3 -11.72 12.48 -60.34
N GLN A 4 -11.73 11.33 -59.66
CA GLN A 4 -10.58 10.58 -59.12
C GLN A 4 -9.36 11.33 -58.55
N ARG A 5 -9.17 11.20 -57.22
CA ARG A 5 -7.91 10.87 -56.49
C ARG A 5 -8.21 11.11 -55.01
N SER A 6 -8.57 10.10 -54.22
CA SER A 6 -7.57 9.35 -53.46
C SER A 6 -8.17 8.05 -52.89
N ALA A 7 -8.47 7.09 -53.77
CA ALA A 7 -8.43 5.69 -53.38
C ALA A 7 -6.94 5.33 -53.18
N GLY A 8 -6.44 5.44 -51.95
CA GLY A 8 -5.03 5.21 -51.68
C GLY A 8 -4.54 5.47 -50.25
N ALA A 9 -5.42 5.64 -49.27
CA ALA A 9 -5.04 5.71 -47.85
C ALA A 9 -5.56 4.50 -47.04
N ALA A 10 -5.83 3.40 -47.73
CA ALA A 10 -6.09 2.10 -47.14
C ALA A 10 -4.88 1.19 -47.43
N ALA A 11 -3.75 1.42 -46.76
CA ALA A 11 -2.63 0.48 -46.67
C ALA A 11 -1.55 1.02 -45.74
N ALA A 12 -1.73 0.82 -44.43
CA ALA A 12 -0.68 0.60 -43.41
C ALA A 12 -1.24 0.89 -42.00
N ALA A 13 -2.44 0.37 -41.69
CA ALA A 13 -2.70 0.01 -40.31
C ALA A 13 -1.92 -1.28 -40.09
N THR A 14 -0.69 -1.15 -39.61
CA THR A 14 0.13 -2.25 -39.10
C THR A 14 -0.76 -3.01 -38.11
N ALA A 15 -1.27 -4.16 -38.55
CA ALA A 15 -2.03 -5.06 -37.69
C ALA A 15 -1.07 -5.50 -36.59
N ALA A 16 -1.16 -4.86 -35.43
CA ALA A 16 -0.53 -5.36 -34.23
C ALA A 16 -0.98 -6.81 -34.08
N PRO A 17 -0.06 -7.76 -33.82
CA PRO A 17 -0.46 -9.15 -33.65
C PRO A 17 -1.54 -9.20 -32.57
N ALA A 18 -2.66 -9.87 -32.85
CA ALA A 18 -3.83 -9.90 -31.96
C ALA A 18 -3.47 -10.27 -30.51
N GLY A 19 -2.40 -11.06 -30.32
CA GLY A 19 -1.86 -11.38 -29.01
C GLY A 19 -1.30 -10.20 -28.21
N SER A 20 -0.86 -9.11 -28.84
CA SER A 20 -0.32 -7.94 -28.11
C SER A 20 -1.42 -7.09 -27.47
N ALA A 21 -2.57 -6.93 -28.14
CA ALA A 21 -3.69 -6.15 -27.60
C ALA A 21 -4.36 -6.88 -26.44
N GLU A 22 -4.55 -8.20 -26.54
CA GLU A 22 -5.08 -9.03 -25.46
C GLU A 22 -4.14 -9.03 -24.24
N GLN A 23 -2.83 -9.13 -24.46
CA GLN A 23 -1.83 -9.04 -23.39
C GLN A 23 -1.82 -7.66 -22.72
N GLN A 24 -1.94 -6.58 -23.51
CA GLN A 24 -2.06 -5.22 -22.99
C GLN A 24 -3.34 -5.04 -22.15
N LEU A 25 -4.47 -5.59 -22.61
CA LEU A 25 -5.72 -5.56 -21.89
C LEU A 25 -5.63 -6.33 -20.58
N ARG A 26 -5.04 -7.54 -20.57
CA ARG A 26 -4.77 -8.29 -19.34
C ARG A 26 -3.87 -7.52 -18.39
N SER A 27 -2.78 -6.93 -18.89
CA SER A 27 -1.88 -6.13 -18.05
C SER A 27 -2.59 -4.91 -17.46
N LEU A 28 -3.46 -4.24 -18.22
CA LEU A 28 -4.23 -3.12 -17.75
C LEU A 28 -5.25 -3.54 -16.68
N ALA A 29 -5.99 -4.63 -16.93
CA ALA A 29 -6.94 -5.19 -15.97
C ALA A 29 -6.23 -5.53 -14.65
N ARG A 30 -5.09 -6.23 -14.74
CA ARG A 30 -4.24 -6.53 -13.59
C ARG A 30 -3.88 -5.27 -12.80
N LEU A 31 -3.33 -4.24 -13.46
CA LEU A 31 -2.93 -3.00 -12.80
C LEU A 31 -4.11 -2.29 -12.12
N CYS A 32 -5.28 -2.25 -12.79
CA CYS A 32 -6.50 -1.66 -12.24
C CYS A 32 -6.96 -2.40 -10.98
N PHE A 33 -7.04 -3.73 -11.04
CA PHE A 33 -7.47 -4.52 -9.89
C PHE A 33 -6.45 -4.49 -8.75
N VAL A 34 -5.15 -4.58 -9.03
CA VAL A 34 -4.11 -4.42 -8.00
C VAL A 34 -4.21 -3.06 -7.32
N ARG A 35 -4.49 -1.99 -8.06
CA ARG A 35 -4.68 -0.67 -7.47
C ARG A 35 -5.90 -0.60 -6.56
N ILE A 36 -7.04 -1.15 -7.00
CA ILE A 36 -8.29 -1.14 -6.23
C ILE A 36 -8.14 -1.99 -4.97
N VAL A 37 -7.74 -3.25 -5.12
CA VAL A 37 -7.56 -4.19 -4.02
C VAL A 37 -6.46 -3.69 -3.08
N GLY A 38 -5.35 -3.21 -3.63
CA GLY A 38 -4.26 -2.62 -2.86
C GLY A 38 -4.72 -1.41 -2.03
N ALA A 39 -5.56 -0.54 -2.58
CA ALA A 39 -6.13 0.58 -1.83
C ALA A 39 -6.99 0.11 -0.64
N CYS A 40 -7.76 -0.97 -0.79
CA CYS A 40 -8.56 -1.56 0.30
C CYS A 40 -7.69 -2.04 1.48
N TRP A 41 -6.44 -2.40 1.24
CA TRP A 41 -5.49 -2.79 2.29
C TRP A 41 -4.68 -1.60 2.82
N LEU A 42 -4.11 -0.80 1.92
CA LEU A 42 -3.15 0.24 2.28
C LEU A 42 -3.79 1.45 2.95
N ILE A 43 -5.02 1.83 2.57
CA ILE A 43 -5.71 2.98 3.19
C ILE A 43 -5.98 2.71 4.67
N PRO A 44 -6.60 1.58 5.09
CA PRO A 44 -6.76 1.27 6.50
C PRO A 44 -5.43 1.14 7.25
N CYS A 45 -4.40 0.53 6.63
CA CYS A 45 -3.08 0.43 7.25
C CYS A 45 -2.48 1.82 7.54
N MET A 46 -2.63 2.77 6.62
CA MET A 46 -2.17 4.15 6.81
C MET A 46 -2.93 4.88 7.90
N ASP A 47 -4.26 4.77 7.92
CA ASP A 47 -5.09 5.36 8.99
C ASP A 47 -4.68 4.81 10.36
N LEU A 48 -4.51 3.48 10.47
CA LEU A 48 -4.07 2.83 11.70
C LEU A 48 -2.65 3.26 12.11
N LEU A 49 -1.71 3.32 11.17
CA LEU A 49 -0.33 3.76 11.42
C LEU A 49 -0.29 5.17 11.99
N VAL A 50 -1.01 6.10 11.37
CA VAL A 50 -1.08 7.50 11.81
C VAL A 50 -1.72 7.59 13.21
N ARG A 51 -2.83 6.89 13.43
CA ARG A 51 -3.48 6.85 14.75
C ARG A 51 -2.55 6.32 15.82
N VAL A 52 -1.85 5.21 15.57
CA VAL A 52 -0.91 4.63 16.53
C VAL A 52 0.22 5.61 16.83
N LYS A 53 0.83 6.20 15.81
CA LYS A 53 1.92 7.18 15.99
C LYS A 53 1.47 8.39 16.82
N LEU A 54 0.32 8.97 16.49
CA LEU A 54 -0.22 10.12 17.22
C LEU A 54 -0.56 9.78 18.67
N ASN A 55 -1.12 8.59 18.94
CA ASN A 55 -1.40 8.15 20.31
C ASN A 55 -0.12 7.94 21.13
N LEU A 56 0.94 7.41 20.51
CA LEU A 56 2.23 7.22 21.16
C LEU A 56 2.88 8.58 21.51
N ILE A 57 2.90 9.52 20.56
CA ILE A 57 3.41 10.88 20.81
C ILE A 57 2.56 11.58 21.87
N GLY A 58 1.23 11.52 21.76
CA GLY A 58 0.33 12.16 22.72
C GLY A 58 0.56 11.67 24.15
N ARG A 59 0.73 10.35 24.34
CA ARG A 59 1.09 9.78 25.65
C ARG A 59 2.47 10.24 26.12
N HIS A 60 3.44 10.31 25.22
CA HIS A 60 4.79 10.74 25.56
C HIS A 60 4.83 12.22 25.99
N LEU A 61 4.18 13.12 25.25
CA LEU A 61 4.05 14.54 25.58
C LEU A 61 3.29 14.74 26.88
N PHE A 62 2.21 14.00 27.11
CA PHE A 62 1.47 14.04 28.38
C PHE A 62 2.36 13.66 29.57
N LEU A 63 3.11 12.56 29.45
CA LEU A 63 4.04 12.14 30.50
C LEU A 63 5.16 13.17 30.70
N GLN A 64 5.67 13.80 29.65
CA GLN A 64 6.66 14.87 29.77
C GLN A 64 6.14 16.08 30.52
N GLU A 65 4.89 16.49 30.29
CA GLU A 65 4.29 17.60 31.04
C GLU A 65 4.16 17.26 32.54
N LYS A 66 3.73 16.03 32.85
CA LYS A 66 3.62 15.54 34.24
C LYS A 66 4.97 15.38 34.92
N LEU A 67 5.96 14.81 34.23
CA LEU A 67 7.33 14.67 34.73
C LEU A 67 8.04 16.02 34.82
N GLY A 68 7.72 16.97 33.94
CA GLY A 68 8.23 18.35 33.98
C GLY A 68 7.80 19.06 35.26
N LYS A 69 6.55 18.88 35.69
CA LYS A 69 6.05 19.37 36.99
C LYS A 69 6.83 18.77 38.17
N LEU A 70 7.18 17.48 38.09
CA LEU A 70 8.02 16.82 39.09
C LEU A 70 9.48 17.28 39.03
N ARG A 71 10.02 17.57 37.84
CA ARG A 71 11.39 18.10 37.65
C ARG A 71 11.54 19.49 38.27
N GLY A 72 10.54 20.36 38.11
CA GLY A 72 10.52 21.69 38.75
C GLY A 72 10.38 21.63 40.28
N ALA A 73 9.69 20.61 40.81
CA ALA A 73 9.62 20.36 42.25
C ALA A 73 10.92 19.75 42.82
N ALA A 74 11.56 18.84 42.08
CA ALA A 74 12.81 18.19 42.48
C ALA A 74 14.03 19.13 42.40
N SER A 75 14.04 20.14 41.53
CA SER A 75 15.11 21.15 41.50
C SER A 75 15.16 22.04 42.74
N ALA A 76 14.10 22.08 43.54
CA ALA A 76 14.05 22.82 44.80
C ALA A 76 14.58 22.02 46.02
N GLY A 77 14.85 20.72 45.86
CA GLY A 77 15.35 19.84 46.92
C GLY A 77 16.44 18.92 46.39
N ALA A 78 17.70 19.30 46.63
CA ALA A 78 18.87 18.50 46.26
C ALA A 78 18.77 17.06 46.83
N GLY A 79 18.94 16.06 45.96
CA GLY A 79 19.24 14.70 46.44
C GLY A 79 18.95 13.54 45.50
N ALA A 80 17.98 13.64 44.58
CA ALA A 80 17.67 12.53 43.69
C ALA A 80 17.25 13.04 42.31
N ALA A 81 18.23 13.54 41.55
CA ALA A 81 18.11 13.59 40.10
C ALA A 81 18.17 12.15 39.55
N ALA A 82 17.16 11.33 39.88
CA ALA A 82 16.88 10.13 39.13
C ALA A 82 16.76 10.57 37.67
N SER A 83 17.63 10.02 36.83
CA SER A 83 17.79 10.35 35.41
C SER A 83 16.44 10.27 34.70
N LEU A 84 15.69 11.37 34.70
CA LEU A 84 14.44 11.47 33.98
C LEU A 84 14.77 11.43 32.48
N PRO A 85 13.98 10.70 31.66
CA PRO A 85 14.19 10.64 30.23
C PRO A 85 14.31 12.05 29.63
N PRO A 86 15.18 12.24 28.63
CA PRO A 86 15.26 13.50 27.92
C PRO A 86 13.90 13.86 27.30
N PRO A 87 13.55 15.14 27.25
CA PRO A 87 12.36 15.58 26.53
C PRO A 87 12.51 15.25 25.04
N MET A 88 11.38 15.09 24.36
CA MET A 88 11.33 14.67 22.97
C MET A 88 11.46 15.94 22.14
N SER A 89 12.48 16.00 21.30
CA SER A 89 12.68 17.15 20.43
C SER A 89 11.61 17.19 19.34
N ALA A 90 11.34 18.39 18.80
CA ALA A 90 10.47 18.56 17.64
C ALA A 90 10.97 17.72 16.45
N GLU A 91 12.29 17.69 16.24
CA GLU A 91 12.94 16.86 15.21
C GLU A 91 12.63 15.36 15.39
N ALA A 92 12.68 14.84 16.62
CA ALA A 92 12.34 13.44 16.88
C ALA A 92 10.85 13.14 16.62
N ILE A 93 9.95 14.09 16.91
CA ILE A 93 8.52 13.97 16.62
C ILE A 93 8.29 13.95 15.10
N GLU A 94 8.90 14.88 14.37
CA GLU A 94 8.79 14.96 12.92
C GLU A 94 9.33 13.69 12.25
N ALA A 95 10.53 13.24 12.65
CA ALA A 95 11.13 12.01 12.14
C ALA A 95 10.27 10.78 12.45
N PHE A 96 9.63 10.72 13.63
CA PHE A 96 8.73 9.63 13.97
C PHE A 96 7.40 9.68 13.21
N LEU A 97 6.85 10.88 12.97
CA LEU A 97 5.63 11.07 12.19
C LEU A 97 5.84 10.81 10.70
N ASP A 98 7.07 10.90 10.21
CA ASP A 98 7.37 10.61 8.81
C ASP A 98 6.88 9.22 8.40
N CYS A 99 6.05 9.20 7.36
CA CYS A 99 5.48 8.00 6.77
C CYS A 99 5.99 7.74 5.34
N SER A 100 7.00 8.50 4.88
CA SER A 100 7.60 8.38 3.55
C SER A 100 8.03 6.94 3.24
N PHE A 101 8.62 6.25 4.24
CA PHE A 101 9.03 4.86 4.10
C PHE A 101 7.85 3.94 3.77
N PHE A 102 6.72 4.06 4.50
CA PHE A 102 5.56 3.22 4.22
C PHE A 102 4.99 3.52 2.83
N ALA A 103 4.87 4.80 2.48
CA ALA A 103 4.30 5.23 1.21
C ALA A 103 5.12 4.79 -0.02
N THR A 104 6.44 4.72 0.11
CA THR A 104 7.35 4.42 -1.02
C THR A 104 7.83 2.98 -1.06
N THR A 105 8.11 2.39 0.10
CA THR A 105 8.84 1.13 0.21
C THR A 105 8.04 0.09 1.00
N GLY A 106 7.46 0.48 2.13
CA GLY A 106 6.77 -0.43 3.04
C GLY A 106 5.51 -1.07 2.44
N CYS A 107 4.83 -0.37 1.52
CA CYS A 107 3.66 -0.90 0.84
C CYS A 107 3.99 -1.94 -0.25
N ARG A 108 5.24 -2.01 -0.73
CA ARG A 108 5.61 -2.84 -1.89
C ARG A 108 5.31 -4.32 -1.65
N TRP A 109 5.69 -4.85 -0.50
CA TRP A 109 5.42 -6.26 -0.17
C TRP A 109 3.92 -6.59 -0.18
N VAL A 110 3.07 -5.67 0.30
CA VAL A 110 1.61 -5.85 0.26
C VAL A 110 1.12 -5.83 -1.18
N LEU A 111 1.59 -4.89 -2.00
CA LEU A 111 1.24 -4.81 -3.41
C LEU A 111 1.69 -6.04 -4.21
N ASP A 112 2.84 -6.63 -3.87
CA ASP A 112 3.30 -7.88 -4.47
C ASP A 112 2.33 -9.03 -4.15
N ARG A 113 1.88 -9.16 -2.89
CA ARG A 113 0.88 -10.19 -2.49
C ARG A 113 -0.50 -9.94 -3.11
N VAL A 114 -0.91 -8.69 -3.21
CA VAL A 114 -2.13 -8.29 -3.93
C VAL A 114 -2.01 -8.68 -5.41
N GLY A 115 -0.85 -8.45 -6.01
CA GLY A 115 -0.53 -8.88 -7.37
C GLY A 115 -0.76 -10.37 -7.58
N GLU A 116 -0.19 -11.21 -6.72
CA GLU A 116 -0.37 -12.67 -6.76
C GLU A 116 -1.84 -13.10 -6.63
N GLY A 117 -2.59 -12.47 -5.72
CA GLY A 117 -4.01 -12.76 -5.54
C GLY A 117 -4.85 -12.34 -6.75
N VAL A 118 -4.54 -11.19 -7.35
CA VAL A 118 -5.19 -10.71 -8.57
C VAL A 118 -4.86 -11.62 -9.76
N ASP A 119 -3.60 -12.02 -9.92
CA ASP A 119 -3.16 -12.92 -11.00
C ASP A 119 -3.88 -14.26 -10.92
N THR A 120 -3.95 -14.85 -9.73
CA THR A 120 -4.67 -16.11 -9.46
C THR A 120 -6.14 -16.05 -9.89
N VAL A 121 -6.83 -14.93 -9.61
CA VAL A 121 -8.24 -14.78 -9.99
C VAL A 121 -8.40 -14.50 -11.48
N LEU A 122 -7.51 -13.69 -12.08
CA LEU A 122 -7.61 -13.30 -13.48
C LEU A 122 -7.26 -14.42 -14.47
N GLU A 123 -6.47 -15.42 -14.07
CA GLU A 123 -6.12 -16.57 -14.92
C GLU A 123 -7.36 -17.29 -15.50
N GLY A 124 -8.45 -17.34 -14.73
CA GLY A 124 -9.71 -17.98 -15.14
C GLY A 124 -10.75 -17.07 -15.79
N VAL A 125 -10.46 -15.78 -15.98
CA VAL A 125 -11.46 -14.78 -16.39
C VAL A 125 -11.35 -14.45 -17.88
N CYS A 126 -12.46 -14.62 -18.60
CA CYS A 126 -12.59 -14.11 -19.96
C CYS A 126 -12.89 -12.60 -19.91
N LEU A 127 -11.95 -11.77 -20.39
CA LEU A 127 -12.09 -10.30 -20.36
C LEU A 127 -13.03 -9.75 -21.43
N ASP A 128 -13.37 -10.55 -22.44
CA ASP A 128 -14.31 -10.16 -23.51
C ASP A 128 -15.77 -10.45 -23.15
N ALA A 129 -16.03 -11.07 -21.99
CA ALA A 129 -17.36 -11.37 -21.52
C ALA A 129 -18.01 -10.14 -20.85
N ASP A 130 -19.30 -9.94 -21.10
CA ASP A 130 -20.09 -8.94 -20.38
C ASP A 130 -20.12 -9.29 -18.89
N ALA A 131 -19.71 -8.35 -18.04
CA ALA A 131 -19.72 -8.51 -16.60
C ALA A 131 -20.84 -7.66 -15.97
N SER A 132 -21.73 -8.30 -15.21
CA SER A 132 -22.67 -7.55 -14.39
C SER A 132 -21.93 -6.90 -13.21
N PRO A 133 -22.46 -5.82 -12.59
CA PRO A 133 -21.87 -5.25 -11.38
C PRO A 133 -21.69 -6.30 -10.27
N ARG A 134 -22.62 -7.25 -10.16
CA ARG A 134 -22.56 -8.34 -9.18
C ARG A 134 -21.36 -9.26 -9.42
N ASP A 135 -21.00 -9.51 -10.67
CA ASP A 135 -19.87 -10.35 -11.03
C ASP A 135 -18.54 -9.63 -10.74
N VAL A 136 -18.47 -8.33 -11.02
CA VAL A 136 -17.31 -7.51 -10.63
C VAL A 136 -17.13 -7.51 -9.11
N PHE A 137 -18.21 -7.36 -8.32
CA PHE A 137 -18.13 -7.47 -6.87
C PHE A 137 -17.64 -8.83 -6.39
N ARG A 138 -18.10 -9.92 -7.02
CA ARG A 138 -17.63 -11.29 -6.70
C ARG A 138 -16.15 -11.46 -7.03
N LEU A 139 -15.68 -10.92 -8.15
CA LEU A 139 -14.27 -10.94 -8.55
C LEU A 139 -13.41 -10.19 -7.54
N ILE A 140 -13.79 -8.97 -7.16
CA ILE A 140 -13.06 -8.19 -6.16
C ILE A 140 -13.04 -8.92 -4.81
N ALA A 141 -14.17 -9.49 -4.38
CA ALA A 141 -14.24 -10.27 -3.15
C ALA A 141 -13.36 -11.54 -3.19
N ALA A 142 -13.25 -12.20 -4.36
CA ALA A 142 -12.33 -13.32 -4.55
C ALA A 142 -10.87 -12.87 -4.49
N MET A 143 -10.52 -11.77 -5.16
CA MET A 143 -9.16 -11.20 -5.13
C MET A 143 -8.74 -10.81 -3.71
N LEU A 144 -9.65 -10.25 -2.91
CA LEU A 144 -9.40 -9.94 -1.50
C LEU A 144 -9.09 -11.21 -0.67
N ARG A 145 -9.86 -12.30 -0.87
CA ARG A 145 -9.62 -13.59 -0.20
C ARG A 145 -8.28 -14.22 -0.61
N GLU A 146 -7.96 -14.21 -1.90
CA GLU A 146 -6.68 -14.74 -2.39
C GLU A 146 -5.50 -13.92 -1.89
N THR A 147 -5.65 -12.60 -1.84
CA THR A 147 -4.65 -11.69 -1.25
C THR A 147 -4.43 -12.02 0.23
N GLU A 148 -5.51 -12.20 1.01
CA GLU A 148 -5.42 -12.58 2.41
C GLU A 148 -4.70 -13.92 2.59
N ALA A 149 -5.04 -14.92 1.78
CA ALA A 149 -4.36 -16.20 1.78
C ALA A 149 -2.88 -16.09 1.39
N ALA A 150 -2.52 -15.22 0.44
CA ALA A 150 -1.12 -14.97 0.06
C ALA A 150 -0.32 -14.31 1.19
N VAL A 151 -0.93 -13.33 1.87
CA VAL A 151 -0.38 -12.65 3.05
C VAL A 151 -0.11 -13.64 4.19
N LEU A 152 -1.05 -14.55 4.47
CA LEU A 152 -0.94 -15.54 5.55
C LEU A 152 0.08 -16.65 5.24
N ARG A 153 0.24 -17.04 3.97
CA ARG A 153 1.19 -18.07 3.54
C ARG A 153 2.66 -17.64 3.65
N CYS A 154 2.94 -16.36 3.43
CA CYS A 154 4.29 -15.83 3.45
C CYS A 154 4.34 -14.57 4.31
N PRO A 155 4.28 -14.70 5.66
CA PRO A 155 4.29 -13.54 6.54
C PRO A 155 5.55 -12.70 6.31
N LEU A 156 5.41 -11.38 6.45
CA LEU A 156 6.49 -10.39 6.35
C LEU A 156 7.74 -10.90 7.06
N ARG A 157 8.76 -11.27 6.29
CA ARG A 157 10.02 -11.72 6.85
C ARG A 157 10.72 -10.53 7.48
N PRO A 158 11.03 -10.55 8.79
CA PRO A 158 11.76 -9.46 9.40
C PRO A 158 13.14 -9.32 8.73
N ARG A 159 13.52 -8.07 8.49
CA ARG A 159 14.80 -7.71 7.87
C ARG A 159 15.94 -8.31 8.73
N GLY A 160 16.64 -9.32 8.21
CA GLY A 160 17.75 -10.01 8.91
C GLY A 160 17.51 -11.48 9.26
N ALA A 161 16.33 -12.06 9.01
CA ALA A 161 16.16 -13.51 9.21
C ALA A 161 17.00 -14.33 8.21
N PRO A 162 17.61 -15.47 8.60
CA PRO A 162 18.30 -16.40 7.69
C PRO A 162 17.31 -17.15 6.77
N PRO A 163 17.72 -17.61 5.57
CA PRO A 163 16.81 -18.32 4.65
C PRO A 163 16.34 -19.64 5.27
N PRO A 164 15.13 -20.13 4.95
CA PRO A 164 14.71 -21.44 5.41
C PRO A 164 15.68 -22.50 4.88
N ALA A 165 16.02 -23.45 5.75
CA ALA A 165 16.92 -24.56 5.48
C ALA A 165 16.35 -25.53 4.44
#